data_AF-A0A7V3RG16-F1
#
_entry.id   AF-A0A7V3RG16-F1
#
_cell.length_a   1.000
_cell.length_b   1.000
_cell.length_c   1.000
_cell.angle_alpha   90.00
_cell.angle_beta   90.00
_cell.angle_gamma   90.00
#
_symmetry.space_group_name_H-M   'P 1'
#
loop_
_entity.id
_entity.type
_entity.pdbx_description
1 polymer ?
#
loop_
_entity_poly.entity_id
_entity_poly.type
_entity_poly.pdbx_seq_one_letter_code
_entity_poly.pdbx_strand_id
1 'polypeptide(L)'
;MPSHLLTISRSNGENHLINNGIYFTTDYQEFQHTLARAKALQRAGEWEFAKKEFLQAFKLLRGEPFKKNFDDWSVNMRFRILTELETEAINFAKGCLEHNDKRDARKILEKVLKIIPDSEEIKKMMQHTR
;
A
#
# COMPACT_ATOMS: atom_id res chain seq x y z
N MET A 1 -16.37 -2.64 -8.52
CA MET A 1 -16.17 -4.09 -8.77
C MET A 1 -17.52 -4.78 -8.76
N PRO A 2 -17.71 -5.88 -9.50
CA PRO A 2 -18.97 -6.64 -9.48
C PRO A 2 -19.26 -7.13 -8.05
N SER A 3 -20.52 -7.14 -7.64
CA SER A 3 -20.92 -7.53 -6.28
C SER A 3 -20.88 -9.04 -6.03
N HIS A 4 -20.68 -9.86 -7.07
CA HIS A 4 -20.52 -11.31 -7.00
C HIS A 4 -19.83 -11.83 -8.27
N LEU A 5 -18.90 -12.79 -8.10
CA LEU A 5 -18.10 -13.41 -9.16
C LEU A 5 -18.64 -14.80 -9.55
N LEU A 6 -19.78 -15.18 -9.00
CA LEU A 6 -20.51 -16.39 -9.36
C LEU A 6 -21.76 -15.98 -10.13
N THR A 7 -21.96 -16.56 -11.31
CA THR A 7 -23.13 -16.29 -12.14
C THR A 7 -23.68 -17.61 -12.63
N ILE A 8 -25.00 -17.80 -12.51
CA ILE A 8 -25.66 -18.98 -13.07
C ILE A 8 -25.94 -18.67 -14.55
N SER A 9 -25.39 -19.47 -15.44
CA SER A 9 -25.74 -19.44 -16.87
C SER A 9 -26.64 -20.63 -17.20
N ARG A 10 -27.48 -20.46 -18.22
CA ARG A 10 -28.37 -21.52 -18.68
C ARG A 10 -28.03 -21.88 -20.12
N SER A 11 -27.70 -23.14 -20.35
CA SER A 11 -27.45 -23.69 -21.68
C SER A 11 -28.13 -25.05 -21.78
N ASN A 12 -28.80 -25.33 -22.89
CA ASN A 12 -29.49 -26.60 -23.16
C ASN A 12 -30.41 -27.10 -22.02
N GLY A 13 -31.06 -26.19 -21.29
CA GLY A 13 -31.98 -26.52 -20.20
C GLY A 13 -31.32 -26.78 -18.85
N GLU A 14 -29.98 -26.87 -18.79
CA GLU A 14 -29.22 -27.07 -17.56
C GLU A 14 -28.68 -25.74 -17.01
N ASN A 15 -28.58 -25.66 -15.69
CA ASN A 15 -28.00 -24.52 -14.99
C ASN A 15 -26.53 -24.81 -14.70
N HIS A 16 -25.62 -23.98 -15.23
CA HIS A 16 -24.19 -24.06 -14.95
C HIS A 16 -23.77 -22.90 -14.04
N LEU A 17 -23.07 -23.21 -12.95
CA LEU A 17 -22.40 -22.20 -12.12
C LEU A 17 -21.11 -21.76 -12.82
N ILE A 18 -21.08 -20.52 -13.30
CA ILE A 18 -19.87 -19.89 -13.86
C ILE A 18 -19.18 -19.11 -12.75
N ASN A 19 -17.94 -19.47 -12.44
CA ASN A 19 -17.05 -18.64 -11.65
C ASN A 19 -16.32 -17.66 -12.58
N ASN A 20 -16.80 -16.43 -12.64
CA ASN A 20 -16.24 -15.33 -13.42
C ASN A 20 -14.93 -14.76 -12.83
N GLY A 21 -14.41 -15.37 -11.75
CA GLY A 21 -13.05 -15.16 -11.28
C GLY A 21 -12.87 -15.48 -9.79
N ILE A 22 -11.85 -16.27 -9.46
CA ILE A 22 -11.21 -16.21 -8.13
C ILE A 22 -10.01 -15.28 -8.31
N TYR A 23 -10.06 -14.09 -7.70
CA TYR A 23 -8.90 -13.20 -7.67
C TYR A 23 -8.12 -13.46 -6.39
N PHE A 24 -6.99 -14.16 -6.51
CA PHE A 24 -6.00 -14.20 -5.46
C PHE A 24 -5.23 -12.88 -5.49
N THR A 25 -5.56 -11.97 -4.59
CA THR A 25 -4.77 -10.76 -4.38
C THR A 25 -3.87 -10.97 -3.17
N THR A 26 -2.66 -10.45 -3.23
CA THR A 26 -1.81 -10.35 -2.04
C THR A 26 -1.95 -8.97 -1.40
N ASP A 27 -1.69 -8.88 -0.10
CA ASP A 27 -1.62 -7.59 0.60
C ASP A 27 -0.66 -6.62 -0.12
N TYR A 28 0.42 -7.14 -0.73
CA TYR A 28 1.36 -6.33 -1.49
C TYR A 28 0.79 -5.82 -2.81
N GLN A 29 0.05 -6.64 -3.56
CA GLN A 29 -0.65 -6.17 -4.76
C GLN A 29 -1.69 -5.11 -4.41
N GLU A 30 -2.46 -5.30 -3.33
CA GLU A 30 -3.44 -4.32 -2.87
C GLU A 30 -2.77 -3.01 -2.42
N PHE A 31 -1.59 -3.10 -1.79
CA PHE A 31 -0.76 -1.95 -1.47
C PHE A 31 -0.37 -1.18 -2.73
N GLN A 32 0.13 -1.87 -3.76
CA GLN A 32 0.54 -1.24 -5.02
C GLN A 32 -0.63 -0.58 -5.74
N HIS A 33 -1.79 -1.24 -5.82
CA HIS A 33 -2.98 -0.67 -6.45
C HIS A 33 -3.51 0.56 -5.70
N THR A 34 -3.49 0.53 -4.37
CA THR A 34 -3.93 1.66 -3.54
C THR A 34 -2.96 2.83 -3.64
N LEU A 35 -1.64 2.56 -3.64
CA LEU A 35 -0.62 3.56 -3.87
C LEU A 35 -0.73 4.22 -5.26
N ALA A 36 -0.99 3.43 -6.31
CA ALA A 36 -1.18 3.95 -7.66
C ALA A 36 -2.38 4.91 -7.73
N ARG A 37 -3.50 4.58 -7.07
CA ARG A 37 -4.66 5.46 -6.95
C ARG A 37 -4.34 6.73 -6.18
N ALA A 38 -3.65 6.62 -5.05
CA ALA A 38 -3.22 7.77 -4.25
C ALA A 38 -2.38 8.75 -5.07
N LYS A 39 -1.38 8.25 -5.82
CA LYS A 39 -0.54 9.06 -6.71
C LYS A 39 -1.32 9.70 -7.86
N ALA A 40 -2.29 8.99 -8.43
CA ALA A 40 -3.14 9.55 -9.48
C ALA A 40 -3.96 10.75 -8.96
N LEU A 41 -4.56 10.61 -7.78
CA LEU A 41 -5.29 11.70 -7.10
C LEU A 41 -4.36 12.86 -6.75
N GLN A 42 -3.17 12.58 -6.22
CA GLN A 42 -2.19 13.61 -5.90
C GLN A 42 -1.80 14.43 -7.14
N ARG A 43 -1.54 13.76 -8.29
CA ARG A 43 -1.22 14.42 -9.55
C ARG A 43 -2.39 15.22 -10.13
N ALA A 44 -3.62 14.85 -9.80
CA ALA A 44 -4.82 15.60 -10.15
C ALA A 44 -5.07 16.80 -9.23
N GLY A 45 -4.24 17.01 -8.19
CA GLY A 45 -4.42 18.07 -7.19
C GLY A 45 -5.42 17.73 -6.08
N GLU A 46 -5.95 16.50 -6.06
CA GLU A 46 -6.96 16.03 -5.12
C GLU A 46 -6.33 15.52 -3.82
N TRP A 47 -5.64 16.41 -3.07
CA TRP A 47 -4.81 16.04 -1.92
C TRP A 47 -5.57 15.27 -0.83
N GLU A 48 -6.76 15.73 -0.42
CA GLU A 48 -7.51 15.08 0.66
C GLU A 48 -7.95 13.65 0.31
N PHE A 49 -8.22 13.39 -0.97
CA PHE A 49 -8.51 12.05 -1.46
C PHE A 49 -7.23 11.21 -1.57
N ALA A 50 -6.15 11.81 -2.09
CA ALA A 50 -4.85 11.15 -2.17
C ALA A 50 -4.36 10.70 -0.78
N LYS A 51 -4.46 11.58 0.22
CA LYS A 51 -4.10 11.30 1.62
C LYS A 51 -4.85 10.10 2.16
N LYS A 52 -6.17 10.02 1.95
CA LYS A 52 -6.99 8.86 2.38
C LYS A 52 -6.49 7.55 1.76
N GLU A 53 -6.20 7.55 0.47
CA GLU A 53 -5.68 6.36 -0.22
C GLU A 53 -4.26 6.01 0.26
N PHE A 54 -3.36 6.98 0.45
CA PHE A 54 -2.03 6.73 1.05
C PHE A 54 -2.15 6.08 2.44
N LEU A 55 -2.97 6.66 3.32
CA LEU A 55 -3.19 6.12 4.66
C LEU A 55 -3.77 4.70 4.61
N GLN A 56 -4.60 4.39 3.62
CA GLN A 56 -5.12 3.04 3.39
C GLN A 56 -4.02 2.08 2.91
N ALA A 57 -3.18 2.50 1.96
CA ALA A 57 -2.06 1.71 1.48
C ALA A 57 -1.12 1.35 2.63
N PHE A 58 -0.68 2.33 3.43
CA PHE A 58 0.22 2.09 4.56
C PHE A 58 -0.38 1.19 5.65
N LYS A 59 -1.69 1.01 5.73
CA LYS A 59 -2.31 0.06 6.69
C LYS A 59 -2.05 -1.40 6.32
N LEU A 60 -1.89 -1.72 5.04
CA LEU A 60 -1.76 -3.10 4.55
C LEU A 60 -0.45 -3.74 5.04
N LEU A 61 0.62 -2.95 5.17
CA LEU A 61 1.90 -3.41 5.74
C LEU A 61 1.90 -3.25 7.27
N ARG A 62 1.89 -4.38 7.98
CA ARG A 62 1.76 -4.45 9.46
C ARG A 62 3.06 -4.76 10.20
N GLY A 63 4.08 -5.18 9.47
CA GLY A 63 5.36 -5.63 10.00
C GLY A 63 6.29 -5.97 8.84
N GLU A 64 7.45 -6.52 9.17
CA GLU A 64 8.44 -6.95 8.18
C GLU A 64 7.91 -8.12 7.34
N PRO A 65 7.74 -7.95 6.00
CA PRO A 65 7.25 -9.01 5.13
C PRO A 65 8.18 -10.22 5.13
N PHE A 66 7.64 -11.44 5.14
CA PHE A 66 8.43 -12.67 5.03
C PHE A 66 9.54 -12.84 6.10
N LYS A 67 9.41 -12.22 7.29
CA LYS A 67 10.46 -12.22 8.33
C LYS A 67 11.03 -13.61 8.69
N LYS A 68 10.22 -14.66 8.58
CA LYS A 68 10.62 -16.05 8.92
C LYS A 68 11.03 -16.88 7.70
N ASN A 69 11.03 -16.30 6.51
CA ASN A 69 11.36 -17.00 5.26
C ASN A 69 12.72 -16.48 4.76
N PHE A 70 13.63 -17.42 4.53
CA PHE A 70 15.03 -17.16 4.21
C PHE A 70 15.43 -17.65 2.82
N ASP A 71 14.49 -18.15 2.03
CA ASP A 71 14.74 -18.45 0.62
C ASP A 71 15.00 -17.17 -0.17
N ASP A 72 15.79 -17.28 -1.24
CA ASP A 72 16.23 -16.13 -2.04
C ASP A 72 15.06 -15.31 -2.58
N TRP A 73 13.96 -15.98 -2.95
CA TRP A 73 12.77 -15.28 -3.47
C TRP A 73 12.13 -14.41 -2.39
N SER A 74 11.92 -14.96 -1.18
CA SER A 74 11.36 -14.23 -0.04
C SER A 74 12.25 -13.08 0.41
N VAL A 75 13.57 -13.27 0.42
CA VAL A 75 14.55 -12.21 0.76
C VAL A 75 14.49 -11.07 -0.26
N ASN A 76 14.53 -11.39 -1.55
CA ASN A 76 14.45 -10.40 -2.62
C ASN A 76 13.12 -9.66 -2.62
N MET A 77 12.01 -10.38 -2.40
CA MET A 77 10.68 -9.77 -2.32
C MET A 77 10.54 -8.86 -1.10
N ARG A 78 11.04 -9.28 0.07
CA ARG A 78 11.08 -8.44 1.28
C ARG A 78 11.84 -7.16 1.00
N PHE A 79 13.04 -7.24 0.42
CA PHE A 79 13.83 -6.05 0.10
C PHE A 79 13.05 -5.09 -0.80
N ARG A 80 12.46 -5.59 -1.89
CA ARG A 80 11.62 -4.79 -2.80
C ARG A 80 10.48 -4.08 -2.09
N ILE A 81 9.72 -4.79 -1.25
CA ILE A 81 8.58 -4.23 -0.52
C ILE A 81 9.05 -3.14 0.45
N LEU A 82 10.14 -3.37 1.18
CA LEU A 82 10.66 -2.43 2.16
C LEU A 82 11.21 -1.16 1.50
N THR A 83 11.94 -1.27 0.39
CA THR A 83 12.44 -0.12 -0.38
C THR A 83 11.29 0.72 -0.93
N GLU A 84 10.24 0.10 -1.47
CA GLU A 84 9.05 0.80 -1.95
C GLU A 84 8.32 1.48 -0.77
N LEU A 85 8.11 0.78 0.34
CA LEU A 85 7.47 1.34 1.53
C LEU A 85 8.22 2.58 2.06
N GLU A 86 9.54 2.52 2.17
CA GLU A 86 10.38 3.62 2.62
C GLU A 86 10.26 4.83 1.67
N THR A 87 10.47 4.59 0.38
CA THR A 87 10.42 5.64 -0.66
C THR A 87 9.07 6.36 -0.63
N GLU A 88 7.98 5.61 -0.55
CA GLU A 88 6.64 6.15 -0.58
C GLU A 88 6.25 6.85 0.72
N ALA A 89 6.74 6.37 1.87
CA ALA A 89 6.54 7.07 3.14
C ALA A 89 7.23 8.44 3.16
N ILE A 90 8.42 8.54 2.59
CA ILE A 90 9.14 9.81 2.44
C ILE A 90 8.39 10.75 1.49
N ASN A 91 7.94 10.25 0.34
CA ASN A 91 7.17 11.05 -0.62
C ASN A 91 5.84 11.53 -0.03
N PHE A 92 5.13 10.66 0.68
CA PHE A 92 3.92 11.05 1.40
C PHE A 92 4.20 12.12 2.46
N ALA A 93 5.26 11.97 3.25
CA ALA A 93 5.65 12.95 4.25
C ALA A 93 5.99 14.31 3.62
N LYS A 94 6.65 14.35 2.46
CA LYS A 94 6.89 15.60 1.70
C LYS A 94 5.58 16.26 1.29
N GLY A 95 4.66 15.50 0.70
CA GLY A 95 3.33 16.01 0.36
C GLY A 95 2.58 16.55 1.58
N CYS A 96 2.62 15.84 2.71
CA CYS A 96 2.03 16.34 3.95
C CYS A 96 2.65 17.67 4.39
N LEU A 97 3.96 17.86 4.27
CA LEU A 97 4.61 19.14 4.63
C LEU A 97 4.14 20.29 3.73
N GLU A 98 4.00 20.05 2.42
CA GLU A 98 3.49 21.02 1.45
C GLU A 98 2.05 21.46 1.80
N HIS A 99 1.25 20.56 2.35
CA HIS A 99 -0.14 20.80 2.77
C HIS A 99 -0.30 21.08 4.28
N ASN A 100 0.79 21.31 5.01
CA ASN A 100 0.81 21.59 6.46
C ASN A 100 0.23 20.47 7.37
N ASP A 101 0.17 19.23 6.88
CA ASP A 101 -0.32 18.02 7.54
C ASP A 101 0.78 17.28 8.34
N LYS A 102 1.53 17.99 9.18
CA LYS A 102 2.69 17.42 9.92
C LYS A 102 2.35 16.18 10.77
N ARG A 103 1.13 16.12 11.32
CA ARG A 103 0.68 15.03 12.20
C ARG A 103 0.64 13.69 11.47
N ASP A 104 0.08 13.66 10.26
CA ASP A 104 -0.06 12.42 9.49
C ASP A 104 1.29 11.99 8.91
N ALA A 105 2.13 12.95 8.48
CA ALA A 105 3.51 12.67 8.10
C ALA A 105 4.25 11.92 9.22
N ARG A 106 4.28 12.49 10.43
CA ARG A 106 4.96 11.89 11.57
C ARG A 106 4.40 10.50 11.91
N LYS A 107 3.08 10.36 11.94
CA LYS A 107 2.41 9.09 12.24
C LYS A 107 2.84 7.97 11.28
N ILE A 108 2.92 8.27 9.98
CA ILE A 108 3.34 7.29 8.98
C ILE A 108 4.84 6.99 9.09
N LEU A 109 5.69 8.01 9.24
CA LEU A 109 7.13 7.81 9.43
C LEU A 109 7.45 6.95 10.66
N GLU A 110 6.80 7.22 11.80
CA GLU A 110 6.92 6.38 13.01
C GLU A 110 6.47 4.95 12.78
N LYS A 111 5.39 4.75 12.02
CA LYS A 111 4.92 3.41 11.66
C LYS A 111 5.95 2.68 10.81
N VAL A 112 6.49 3.31 9.78
CA VAL A 112 7.45 2.68 8.87
C VAL A 112 8.77 2.42 9.60
N LEU A 113 9.21 3.30 10.50
CA LEU A 113 10.40 3.07 11.32
C LEU A 113 10.27 1.83 12.22
N LYS A 114 9.06 1.47 12.66
CA LYS A 114 8.84 0.19 13.38
C LYS A 114 9.02 -1.04 12.49
N ILE A 115 8.86 -0.88 11.17
CA ILE A 115 9.02 -1.95 10.18
C ILE A 115 10.47 -1.97 9.65
N ILE A 116 11.08 -0.80 9.49
CA ILE A 116 12.45 -0.59 8.99
C ILE A 116 13.22 0.30 9.99
N PRO A 117 13.71 -0.26 11.12
CA PRO A 117 14.34 0.52 12.19
C PRO A 117 15.62 1.25 11.78
N ASP A 118 16.32 0.71 10.79
CA ASP A 118 17.63 1.18 10.33
C ASP A 118 17.54 2.22 9.20
N SER A 119 16.33 2.67 8.84
CA SER A 119 16.14 3.71 7.82
C SER A 119 16.65 5.06 8.29
N GLU A 120 17.79 5.49 7.77
CA GLU A 120 18.37 6.81 8.06
C GLU A 120 17.60 7.94 7.38
N GLU A 121 17.04 7.68 6.20
CA GLU A 121 16.22 8.60 5.43
C GLU A 121 14.94 8.98 6.18
N ILE A 122 14.24 7.98 6.76
CA ILE A 122 13.04 8.24 7.59
C ILE A 122 13.41 9.03 8.83
N LYS A 123 14.51 8.68 9.52
CA LYS A 123 14.99 9.42 10.70
C LYS A 123 15.29 10.88 10.37
N LYS A 124 15.96 11.15 9.24
CA LYS A 124 16.20 12.52 8.74
C LYS A 124 14.89 13.25 8.45
N MET A 125 13.94 12.59 7.79
CA MET A 125 12.65 13.18 7.47
C MET A 125 11.85 13.55 8.72
N MET A 126 11.89 12.71 9.76
CA MET A 126 11.21 12.96 11.03
C MET A 126 11.68 14.25 11.73
N GLN A 127 12.94 14.66 11.56
CA GLN A 127 13.46 15.91 12.12
C GLN A 127 12.76 17.15 11.52
N HIS A 128 12.31 17.06 10.27
CA HIS A 128 11.61 18.13 9.55
C HIS A 128 10.11 18.18 9.86
N THR A 129 9.56 17.10 10.42
CA THR A 129 8.14 17.00 10.84
C THR A 129 7.90 17.39 12.30
N ARG A 130 8.92 17.95 12.98
CA ARG A 130 8.81 18.45 14.36
C ARG A 130 7.96 19.72 14.46
#